data_AF-A0A3C0BVY7-F1
#
_entry.id   AF-A0A3C0BVY7-F1
#
_cell.length_a   1.000
_cell.length_b   1.000
_cell.length_c   1.000
_cell.angle_alpha   90.00
_cell.angle_beta   90.00
_cell.angle_gamma   90.00
#
_symmetry.space_group_name_H-M   'P 1'
#
loop_
_entity.id
_entity.type
_entity.pdbx_description
1 polymer ?
#
loop_
_entity_poly.entity_id
_entity_poly.type
_entity_poly.pdbx_seq_one_letter_code
_entity_poly.pdbx_strand_id
1 'polypeptide(L)'
;MPALARAWQMLLKGYEEVRASPRPLAAADMVLVRLAYAADLPSPAELARRVRDGAGGGVASTTHAGSAPKPAPKPAHDEAAPVEASAPAQAASPEPLAPPPELKSFEDVIALAETKRDLKLKNALLEQVRLVHFKPGMIEINPVPQASRELGQELMKKLKAWTGRVWIVAVSDEAGTPPLGAQRREKDAREIEAIREHPKVKEVLQHFPGARISAVRPTAKPATDAGAPEETDDLKEDGTTR
;
A
#
# COMPACT_ATOMS: atom_id res chain seq x y z
N MET A 1 19.12 -12.39 19.53
CA MET A 1 18.79 -10.95 19.60
C MET A 1 17.44 -10.73 18.94
N PRO A 2 16.46 -10.12 19.65
CA PRO A 2 15.16 -9.77 19.06
C PRO A 2 15.34 -8.80 17.88
N ALA A 3 14.46 -8.88 16.87
CA ALA A 3 14.57 -8.12 15.63
C ALA A 3 14.66 -6.60 15.87
N LEU A 4 13.91 -6.10 16.85
CA LEU A 4 13.90 -4.69 17.25
C LEU A 4 15.26 -4.20 17.73
N ALA A 5 16.00 -5.00 18.52
CA ALA A 5 17.31 -4.61 19.03
C ALA A 5 18.35 -4.49 17.90
N ARG A 6 18.24 -5.32 16.84
CA ARG A 6 19.09 -5.21 15.64
C ARG A 6 18.76 -3.97 14.83
N ALA A 7 17.47 -3.73 14.57
CA ALA A 7 17.02 -2.53 13.87
C ALA A 7 17.49 -1.26 14.60
N TRP A 8 17.36 -1.23 15.93
CA TRP A 8 17.87 -0.14 16.75
C TRP A 8 19.38 0.06 16.64
N GLN A 9 20.19 -1.00 16.77
CA GLN A 9 21.64 -0.89 16.61
C GLN A 9 22.06 -0.44 15.22
N MET A 10 21.35 -0.86 14.17
CA MET A 10 21.59 -0.42 12.80
C MET A 10 21.24 1.06 12.60
N LEU A 11 20.15 1.53 13.22
CA LEU A 11 19.77 2.95 13.20
C LEU A 11 20.79 3.82 13.94
N LEU A 12 21.30 3.39 15.10
CA LEU A 12 22.33 4.15 15.82
C LEU A 12 23.62 4.29 15.02
N LYS A 13 24.07 3.21 14.38
CA LYS A 13 25.25 3.26 13.50
C LYS A 13 25.00 4.08 12.24
N GLY A 14 23.82 3.92 11.65
CA GLY A 14 23.39 4.70 10.50
C GLY A 14 23.28 6.19 10.79
N TYR A 15 22.87 6.58 12.00
CA TYR A 15 22.83 7.97 12.43
C TYR A 15 24.24 8.59 12.47
N GLU A 16 25.22 7.88 13.02
CA GLU A 16 26.62 8.35 13.01
C GLU A 16 27.18 8.43 11.58
N GLU A 17 26.87 7.46 10.71
CA GLU A 17 27.23 7.49 9.29
C GLU A 17 26.63 8.71 8.56
N VAL A 18 25.37 9.05 8.84
CA VAL A 18 24.69 10.22 8.27
C VAL A 18 25.31 11.52 8.77
N ARG A 19 25.65 11.61 10.06
CA ARG A 19 26.29 12.80 10.65
C ARG A 19 27.69 13.06 10.10
N ALA A 20 28.47 12.01 9.85
CA ALA A 20 29.84 12.13 9.35
C ALA A 20 29.92 12.28 7.82
N SER A 21 28.82 11.98 7.10
CA SER A 21 28.82 11.97 5.64
C SER A 21 28.79 13.39 5.03
N PRO A 22 29.60 13.68 4.00
CA PRO A 22 29.49 14.92 3.22
C PRO A 22 28.19 14.98 2.39
N ARG A 23 27.45 13.87 2.26
CA ARG A 23 26.12 13.80 1.60
C ARG A 23 25.12 13.09 2.51
N PRO A 24 24.52 13.79 3.50
CA PRO A 24 23.68 13.17 4.52
C PRO A 24 22.46 12.42 3.97
N LEU A 25 21.80 12.98 2.94
CA LEU A 25 20.63 12.34 2.32
C LEU A 25 20.99 11.00 1.64
N ALA A 26 22.08 10.97 0.89
CA ALA A 26 22.54 9.73 0.25
C ALA A 26 22.98 8.68 1.28
N ALA A 27 23.59 9.09 2.39
CA ALA A 27 23.91 8.18 3.49
C ALA A 27 22.64 7.64 4.15
N ALA A 28 21.61 8.47 4.32
CA ALA A 28 20.32 8.04 4.87
C ALA A 28 19.64 7.02 3.95
N ASP A 29 19.63 7.24 2.64
CA ASP A 29 19.12 6.29 1.65
C ASP A 29 19.82 4.92 1.78
N MET A 30 21.15 4.93 1.94
CA MET A 30 21.92 3.70 2.13
C MET A 30 21.58 2.98 3.44
N VAL A 31 21.30 3.70 4.52
CA VAL A 31 20.86 3.12 5.80
C VAL A 31 19.48 2.46 5.65
N LEU A 32 18.56 3.09 4.92
CA LEU A 32 17.22 2.54 4.64
C LEU A 32 17.29 1.26 3.81
N VAL A 33 18.09 1.24 2.74
CA VAL A 33 18.32 0.04 1.92
C VAL A 33 18.89 -1.09 2.77
N ARG A 34 19.87 -0.79 3.65
CA ARG A 34 20.47 -1.77 4.55
C ARG A 34 19.47 -2.35 5.55
N LEU A 35 18.59 -1.51 6.11
CA LEU A 35 17.52 -1.95 7.01
C LEU A 35 16.50 -2.85 6.31
N ALA A 36 16.10 -2.50 5.08
CA ALA A 36 15.19 -3.30 4.27
C ALA A 36 15.79 -4.68 4.00
N TYR A 37 17.04 -4.75 3.55
CA TYR A 37 17.71 -6.02 3.30
C TYR A 37 17.89 -6.85 4.57
N ALA A 38 18.20 -6.22 5.69
CA ALA A 38 18.34 -6.88 6.99
C ALA A 38 17.02 -7.44 7.57
N ALA A 39 15.86 -6.99 7.07
CA ALA A 39 14.57 -7.53 7.48
C ALA A 39 14.37 -8.98 6.98
N ASP A 40 14.93 -9.30 5.81
CA ASP A 40 14.80 -10.61 5.17
C ASP A 40 15.92 -11.59 5.55
N LEU A 41 16.95 -11.11 6.26
CA LEU A 41 18.09 -11.92 6.70
C LEU A 41 17.74 -12.74 7.96
N PRO A 42 18.13 -14.04 8.01
CA PRO A 42 17.97 -14.87 9.20
C PRO A 42 18.70 -14.25 10.39
N SER A 43 18.19 -14.51 11.60
CA SER A 43 18.82 -13.95 12.79
C SER A 43 20.25 -14.48 12.97
N PRO A 44 21.17 -13.73 13.59
CA PRO A 44 22.54 -14.22 13.84
C PRO A 44 22.58 -15.54 14.62
N ALA A 45 21.57 -15.79 15.46
CA ALA A 45 21.43 -17.06 16.18
C ALA A 45 21.02 -18.20 15.24
N GLU A 46 20.16 -17.95 14.25
CA GLU A 46 19.82 -18.90 13.20
C GLU A 46 21.00 -19.15 12.26
N LEU A 47 21.77 -18.11 11.92
CA LEU A 47 23.00 -18.27 11.16
C LEU A 47 24.03 -19.11 11.91
N ALA A 48 24.23 -18.85 13.21
CA ALA A 48 25.12 -19.66 14.05
C ALA A 48 24.65 -21.11 14.18
N ARG A 49 23.33 -21.35 14.23
CA ARG A 49 22.75 -22.71 14.16
C ARG A 49 23.06 -23.36 12.82
N ARG A 50 22.77 -22.70 11.69
CA ARG A 50 23.04 -23.23 10.33
C ARG A 50 24.53 -23.54 10.09
N VAL A 51 25.43 -22.73 10.64
CA VAL A 51 26.88 -22.96 10.59
C VAL A 51 27.28 -24.15 11.46
N ARG A 52 26.70 -24.29 12.65
CA ARG A 52 26.94 -25.43 13.55
C ARG A 52 26.34 -26.74 13.04
N ASP A 53 25.19 -26.65 12.36
CA ASP A 53 24.45 -27.78 11.79
C ASP A 53 25.02 -28.21 10.42
N GLY A 54 26.17 -27.65 10.01
CA GLY A 54 26.94 -28.13 8.85
C GLY A 54 26.33 -27.80 7.49
N ALA A 55 25.36 -26.89 7.40
CA ALA A 55 24.80 -26.42 6.13
C ALA A 55 25.73 -25.37 5.49
N GLY A 56 26.95 -25.77 5.13
CA GLY A 56 27.90 -25.01 4.33
C GLY A 56 27.50 -24.99 2.85
N GLY A 57 26.58 -24.10 2.49
CA GLY A 57 26.29 -23.73 1.10
C GLY A 57 26.79 -22.31 0.83
N GLY A 58 27.86 -22.18 0.05
CA GLY A 58 28.77 -21.04 0.03
C GLY A 58 28.18 -19.68 -0.39
N VAL A 59 28.71 -18.64 0.25
CA VAL A 59 28.81 -17.30 -0.35
C VAL A 59 30.29 -16.93 -0.28
N ALA A 60 30.90 -16.87 -1.46
CA ALA A 60 32.29 -16.53 -1.66
C ALA A 60 32.62 -15.17 -1.03
N SER A 61 33.58 -15.16 -0.11
CA SER A 61 34.25 -13.94 0.34
C SER A 61 35.33 -13.60 -0.67
N THR A 62 35.12 -12.55 -1.48
CA THR A 62 36.17 -11.93 -2.28
C THR A 62 36.71 -10.71 -1.55
N THR A 63 37.71 -10.92 -0.70
CA THR A 63 38.54 -9.86 -0.14
C THR A 63 39.56 -9.40 -1.19
N HIS A 64 39.52 -8.14 -1.60
CA HIS A 64 40.57 -7.44 -2.33
C HIS A 64 41.21 -6.38 -1.41
N ALA A 65 42.54 -6.41 -1.25
CA ALA A 65 43.40 -5.22 -1.15
C ALA A 65 44.89 -5.60 -0.93
N GLY A 66 45.80 -5.03 -1.75
CA GLY A 66 47.22 -4.84 -1.38
C GLY A 66 48.27 -5.03 -2.50
N SER A 67 48.67 -3.93 -3.16
CA SER A 67 49.75 -3.72 -4.17
C SER A 67 51.17 -4.16 -3.71
N ALA A 68 52.26 -4.31 -4.50
CA ALA A 68 52.80 -3.73 -5.76
C ALA A 68 54.02 -4.59 -6.31
N PRO A 69 54.94 -4.15 -7.23
CA PRO A 69 54.92 -4.43 -8.68
C PRO A 69 56.23 -5.04 -9.31
N LYS A 70 56.22 -5.26 -10.66
CA LYS A 70 57.34 -5.23 -11.67
C LYS A 70 57.66 -6.59 -12.40
N PRO A 71 58.21 -6.62 -13.65
CA PRO A 71 57.92 -5.91 -14.91
C PRO A 71 57.58 -6.86 -16.10
N ALA A 72 57.26 -6.26 -17.26
CA ALA A 72 56.96 -6.89 -18.57
C ALA A 72 58.19 -7.54 -19.27
N PRO A 73 58.02 -8.32 -20.36
CA PRO A 73 57.80 -7.75 -21.70
C PRO A 73 56.75 -8.46 -22.60
N LYS A 74 56.27 -7.73 -23.62
CA LYS A 74 55.49 -8.19 -24.80
C LYS A 74 56.47 -8.65 -25.94
N PRO A 75 56.06 -9.06 -27.18
CA PRO A 75 54.72 -9.13 -27.80
C PRO A 75 54.40 -10.38 -28.69
N ALA A 76 53.12 -10.46 -29.07
CA ALA A 76 52.52 -10.87 -30.35
C ALA A 76 52.95 -12.19 -31.05
N HIS A 77 52.00 -13.11 -31.24
CA HIS A 77 51.33 -13.29 -32.54
C HIS A 77 50.17 -14.28 -32.45
N ASP A 78 49.21 -14.03 -33.34
CA ASP A 78 48.34 -14.98 -34.04
C ASP A 78 47.04 -15.57 -33.47
N GLU A 79 46.13 -15.58 -34.44
CA GLU A 79 45.05 -16.51 -34.72
C GLU A 79 43.63 -16.27 -34.21
N ALA A 80 42.75 -16.50 -35.17
CA ALA A 80 41.37 -16.09 -35.28
C ALA A 80 40.41 -17.24 -34.97
N ALA A 81 39.13 -16.84 -34.79
CA ALA A 81 37.90 -17.64 -34.85
C ALA A 81 37.47 -18.40 -33.58
N PRO A 82 36.18 -18.77 -33.45
CA PRO A 82 34.97 -17.99 -33.70
C PRO A 82 34.01 -17.98 -32.49
N VAL A 83 32.98 -17.14 -32.63
CA VAL A 83 31.74 -17.00 -31.84
C VAL A 83 31.20 -18.29 -31.18
N GLU A 84 30.90 -18.21 -29.88
CA GLU A 84 29.93 -19.12 -29.23
C GLU A 84 28.86 -18.32 -28.47
N ALA A 85 27.70 -18.27 -29.14
CA ALA A 85 26.33 -18.10 -28.69
C ALA A 85 26.07 -17.53 -27.30
N SER A 86 25.70 -16.25 -27.30
CA SER A 86 24.80 -15.65 -26.31
C SER A 86 23.57 -16.53 -26.10
N ALA A 87 23.38 -17.02 -24.88
CA ALA A 87 22.12 -17.61 -24.46
C ALA A 87 20.99 -16.60 -24.65
N PRO A 88 19.86 -16.96 -25.28
CA PRO A 88 18.73 -16.06 -25.40
C PRO A 88 18.17 -15.78 -24.00
N ALA A 89 18.28 -14.52 -23.58
CA ALA A 89 17.50 -13.97 -22.50
C ALA A 89 16.04 -14.32 -22.75
N GLN A 90 15.46 -15.04 -21.81
CA GLN A 90 14.04 -15.33 -21.75
C GLN A 90 13.28 -14.02 -21.93
N ALA A 91 12.65 -13.85 -23.09
CA ALA A 91 11.76 -12.74 -23.34
C ALA A 91 10.63 -12.85 -22.30
N ALA A 92 10.60 -11.91 -21.35
CA ALA A 92 9.42 -11.68 -20.55
C ALA A 92 8.27 -11.47 -21.53
N SER A 93 7.28 -12.38 -21.51
CA SER A 93 6.04 -12.18 -22.24
C SER A 93 5.50 -10.78 -21.87
N PRO A 94 5.05 -9.97 -22.85
CA PRO A 94 4.36 -8.75 -22.53
C PRO A 94 3.14 -9.11 -21.70
N GLU A 95 3.19 -8.74 -20.42
CA GLU A 95 2.01 -8.71 -19.57
C GLU A 95 0.94 -7.94 -20.35
N PRO A 96 -0.31 -8.45 -20.46
CA PRO A 96 -1.37 -7.73 -21.13
C PRO A 96 -1.42 -6.33 -20.52
N LEU A 97 -1.16 -5.30 -21.32
CA LEU A 97 -1.34 -3.92 -20.87
C LEU A 97 -2.80 -3.80 -20.44
N ALA A 98 -3.03 -3.84 -19.13
CA ALA A 98 -4.33 -3.54 -18.58
C ALA A 98 -4.76 -2.19 -19.18
N PRO A 99 -6.01 -2.07 -19.67
CA PRO A 99 -6.49 -0.81 -20.21
C PRO A 99 -6.22 0.29 -19.17
N PRO A 100 -5.77 1.48 -19.60
CA PRO A 100 -5.44 2.55 -18.68
C PRO A 100 -6.64 2.84 -17.78
N PRO A 101 -6.44 2.98 -16.46
CA PRO A 101 -7.55 3.12 -15.53
C PRO A 101 -8.39 4.34 -15.91
N GLU A 102 -9.66 4.10 -16.24
CA GLU A 102 -10.61 5.17 -16.51
C GLU A 102 -11.07 5.77 -15.19
N LEU A 103 -10.73 7.03 -14.96
CA LEU A 103 -11.15 7.78 -13.78
C LEU A 103 -12.50 8.43 -14.08
N LYS A 104 -13.58 7.91 -13.47
CA LYS A 104 -14.96 8.37 -13.67
C LYS A 104 -15.45 9.22 -12.50
N SER A 105 -14.75 9.17 -11.37
CA SER A 105 -15.05 9.92 -10.16
C SER A 105 -13.77 10.40 -9.45
N PHE A 106 -13.93 11.33 -8.52
CA PHE A 106 -12.84 11.74 -7.64
C PHE A 106 -12.39 10.61 -6.69
N GLU A 107 -13.31 9.68 -6.36
CA GLU A 107 -12.97 8.49 -5.59
C GLU A 107 -12.01 7.57 -6.36
N ASP A 108 -12.16 7.45 -7.68
CA ASP A 108 -11.24 6.69 -8.52
C ASP A 108 -9.83 7.30 -8.51
N VAL A 109 -9.73 8.64 -8.42
CA VAL A 109 -8.44 9.34 -8.31
C VAL A 109 -7.75 8.98 -6.99
N ILE A 110 -8.51 8.93 -5.90
CA ILE A 110 -8.00 8.54 -4.58
C ILE A 110 -7.59 7.06 -4.57
N ALA A 111 -8.42 6.18 -5.16
CA ALA A 111 -8.12 4.76 -5.30
C ALA A 111 -6.88 4.51 -6.18
N LEU A 112 -6.70 5.34 -7.22
CA LEU A 112 -5.51 5.30 -8.05
C LEU A 112 -4.26 5.72 -7.26
N ALA A 113 -4.35 6.78 -6.45
CA ALA A 113 -3.25 7.19 -5.57
C ALA A 113 -2.85 6.09 -4.56
N GLU A 114 -3.83 5.37 -4.02
CA GLU A 114 -3.61 4.19 -3.18
C GLU A 114 -2.92 3.05 -3.93
N THR A 115 -3.43 2.71 -5.12
CA THR A 115 -2.87 1.67 -5.98
C THR A 115 -1.41 1.97 -6.34
N LYS A 116 -1.09 3.25 -6.54
CA LYS A 116 0.27 3.74 -6.85
C LYS A 116 1.13 3.97 -5.60
N ARG A 117 0.62 3.64 -4.40
CA ARG A 117 1.27 3.80 -3.09
C ARG A 117 1.71 5.24 -2.79
N ASP A 118 1.02 6.23 -3.37
CA ASP A 118 1.25 7.63 -3.07
C ASP A 118 0.37 8.07 -1.89
N LEU A 119 0.77 7.65 -0.68
CA LEU A 119 0.00 7.90 0.54
C LEU A 119 -0.08 9.40 0.88
N LYS A 120 0.95 10.17 0.51
CA LYS A 120 0.97 11.62 0.70
C LYS A 120 -0.14 12.27 -0.13
N LEU A 121 -0.21 11.94 -1.43
CA LEU A 121 -1.24 12.47 -2.30
C LEU A 121 -2.64 11.98 -1.88
N LYS A 122 -2.78 10.69 -1.55
CA LYS A 122 -4.04 10.13 -1.04
C LYS A 122 -4.56 10.92 0.17
N ASN A 123 -3.72 11.16 1.17
CA ASN A 123 -4.11 11.89 2.38
C ASN A 123 -4.47 13.35 2.07
N ALA A 124 -3.71 14.00 1.18
CA ALA A 124 -4.02 15.36 0.74
C ALA A 124 -5.40 15.42 0.05
N LEU A 125 -5.70 14.49 -0.85
CA LEU A 125 -6.99 14.44 -1.54
C LEU A 125 -8.17 14.12 -0.60
N LEU A 126 -7.95 13.32 0.46
CA LEU A 126 -8.98 12.96 1.42
C LEU A 126 -9.27 14.05 2.46
N GLU A 127 -8.23 14.70 2.98
CA GLU A 127 -8.35 15.58 4.15
C GLU A 127 -8.17 17.06 3.83
N GLN A 128 -7.50 17.37 2.72
CA GLN A 128 -7.03 18.72 2.43
C GLN A 128 -7.66 19.32 1.17
N VAL A 129 -8.58 18.60 0.53
CA VAL A 129 -9.23 19.04 -0.72
C VAL A 129 -10.73 18.99 -0.59
N ARG A 130 -11.36 20.08 -1.00
CA ARG A 130 -12.80 20.16 -1.28
C ARG A 130 -12.99 20.03 -2.78
N LEU A 131 -13.84 19.11 -3.20
CA LEU A 131 -14.13 18.93 -4.63
C LEU A 131 -15.20 19.93 -5.05
N VAL A 132 -14.89 20.80 -6.02
CA VAL A 132 -15.84 21.76 -6.60
C VAL A 132 -16.53 21.14 -7.81
N HIS A 133 -15.75 20.62 -8.75
CA HIS A 133 -16.25 19.96 -9.95
C HIS A 133 -15.36 18.80 -10.37
N PHE A 134 -15.98 17.74 -10.89
CA PHE A 134 -15.27 16.60 -11.46
C PHE A 134 -15.83 16.26 -12.84
N LYS A 135 -14.93 16.21 -13.82
CA LYS A 135 -15.19 15.67 -15.15
C LYS A 135 -13.97 14.88 -15.62
N PRO A 136 -14.13 13.78 -16.37
CA PRO A 136 -12.97 13.10 -16.95
C PRO A 136 -12.09 14.07 -17.75
N GLY A 137 -10.82 14.22 -17.35
CA GLY A 137 -9.86 15.18 -17.90
C GLY A 137 -9.82 16.55 -17.22
N MET A 138 -10.73 16.88 -16.31
CA MET A 138 -10.77 18.16 -15.59
C MET A 138 -11.23 17.99 -14.14
N ILE A 139 -10.43 18.46 -13.19
CA ILE A 139 -10.77 18.46 -11.77
C ILE A 139 -10.65 19.89 -11.26
N GLU A 140 -11.72 20.38 -10.63
CA GLU A 140 -11.71 21.66 -9.94
C GLU A 140 -11.76 21.41 -8.44
N ILE A 141 -10.75 21.93 -7.75
CA ILE A 141 -10.53 21.72 -6.33
C ILE A 141 -10.44 23.04 -5.59
N ASN A 142 -10.90 23.05 -4.35
CA ASN A 142 -10.59 24.08 -3.37
C ASN A 142 -9.71 23.45 -2.26
N PRO A 143 -8.39 23.65 -2.31
CA PRO A 143 -7.50 23.22 -1.24
C PRO A 143 -7.78 24.01 0.05
N VAL A 144 -7.84 23.33 1.19
CA VAL A 144 -7.98 24.02 2.49
C VAL A 144 -6.75 24.91 2.77
N PRO A 145 -6.83 25.92 3.66
CA PRO A 145 -5.72 26.85 3.92
C PRO A 145 -4.39 26.19 4.35
N GLN A 146 -4.46 24.99 4.94
CA GLN A 146 -3.31 24.20 5.38
C GLN A 146 -2.76 23.23 4.31
N ALA A 147 -3.39 23.16 3.13
CA ALA A 147 -2.96 22.30 2.04
C ALA A 147 -1.67 22.83 1.38
N SER A 148 -0.87 21.92 0.81
CA SER A 148 0.29 22.32 0.00
C SER A 148 -0.16 23.10 -1.24
N ARG A 149 0.53 24.21 -1.52
CA ARG A 149 0.24 25.07 -2.68
C ARG A 149 0.55 24.35 -4.00
N GLU A 150 1.43 23.36 -3.95
CA GLU A 150 1.86 22.55 -5.09
C GLU A 150 0.89 21.42 -5.42
N LEU A 151 -0.14 21.18 -4.60
CA LEU A 151 -1.03 20.02 -4.70
C LEU A 151 -1.70 19.90 -6.08
N GLY A 152 -2.15 21.01 -6.67
CA GLY A 152 -2.76 21.00 -8.00
C GLY A 152 -1.78 20.57 -9.10
N GLN A 153 -0.54 21.06 -9.04
CA GLN A 153 0.52 20.71 -9.99
C GLN A 153 1.02 19.28 -9.80
N GLU A 154 1.17 18.85 -8.54
CA GLU A 154 1.53 17.48 -8.20
C GLU A 154 0.46 16.51 -8.72
N LEU A 155 -0.83 16.80 -8.48
CA LEU A 155 -1.94 16.00 -8.96
C LEU A 155 -1.95 15.90 -10.49
N MET A 156 -1.79 17.01 -11.20
CA MET A 156 -1.71 17.04 -12.67
C MET A 156 -0.57 16.14 -13.20
N LYS A 157 0.64 16.29 -12.63
CA LYS A 157 1.81 15.50 -13.03
C LYS A 157 1.61 14.00 -12.77
N LYS A 158 1.04 13.66 -11.61
CA LYS A 158 0.79 12.26 -11.19
C LYS A 158 -0.29 11.62 -12.06
N LEU A 159 -1.39 12.31 -12.32
CA LEU A 159 -2.44 11.84 -13.22
C LEU A 159 -1.92 11.59 -14.64
N LYS A 160 -1.08 12.48 -15.17
CA LYS A 160 -0.41 12.26 -16.46
C LYS A 160 0.49 11.04 -16.45
N ALA A 161 1.31 10.87 -15.41
CA ALA A 161 2.21 9.73 -15.28
C ALA A 161 1.47 8.39 -15.12
N TRP A 162 0.30 8.38 -14.46
CA TRP A 162 -0.43 7.15 -14.15
C TRP A 162 -1.43 6.75 -15.23
N THR A 163 -2.11 7.72 -15.84
CA THR A 163 -3.17 7.47 -16.85
C THR A 163 -2.69 7.67 -18.28
N GLY A 164 -1.53 8.29 -18.49
CA GLY A 164 -1.04 8.71 -19.81
C GLY A 164 -1.79 9.90 -20.41
N ARG A 165 -2.83 10.42 -19.74
CA ARG A 165 -3.66 11.53 -20.22
C ARG A 165 -3.34 12.83 -19.48
N VAL A 166 -3.43 13.96 -20.16
CA VAL A 166 -3.28 15.27 -19.52
C VAL A 166 -4.60 15.62 -18.84
N TRP A 167 -4.53 15.96 -17.55
CA TRP A 167 -5.66 16.42 -16.76
C TRP A 167 -5.49 17.90 -16.44
N ILE A 168 -6.55 18.68 -16.59
CA ILE A 168 -6.58 20.08 -16.14
C ILE A 168 -6.98 20.06 -14.67
N VAL A 169 -6.16 20.65 -13.81
CA VAL A 169 -6.46 20.82 -12.38
C VAL A 169 -6.57 22.31 -12.10
N ALA A 170 -7.79 22.77 -11.82
CA ALA A 170 -8.09 24.16 -11.49
C ALA A 170 -8.24 24.32 -9.97
N VAL A 171 -7.74 25.44 -9.44
CA VAL A 171 -7.93 25.83 -8.05
C VAL A 171 -8.95 26.96 -8.02
N SER A 172 -10.00 26.79 -7.22
CA SER A 172 -11.11 27.74 -7.08
C SER A 172 -11.39 28.02 -5.61
N ASP A 173 -11.90 29.22 -5.32
CA ASP A 173 -12.30 29.65 -3.97
C ASP A 173 -13.74 29.25 -3.63
N GLU A 174 -14.45 28.57 -4.54
CA GLU A 174 -15.79 28.06 -4.28
C GLU A 174 -15.80 27.05 -3.14
N ALA A 175 -16.82 27.11 -2.27
CA ALA A 175 -16.87 26.32 -1.04
C ALA A 175 -16.75 24.79 -1.28
N GLY A 176 -17.21 24.33 -2.46
CA GLY A 176 -17.16 22.93 -2.87
C GLY A 176 -17.84 21.97 -1.90
N THR A 177 -17.63 20.67 -2.12
CA THR A 177 -18.03 19.62 -1.17
C THR A 177 -17.01 19.50 -0.04
N PRO A 178 -17.44 19.19 1.20
CA PRO A 178 -16.51 18.92 2.30
C PRO A 178 -15.50 17.82 1.92
N PRO A 179 -14.29 17.81 2.49
CA PRO A 179 -13.31 16.77 2.19
C PRO A 179 -13.90 15.37 2.37
N LEU A 180 -13.61 14.46 1.44
CA LEU A 180 -14.18 13.10 1.47
C LEU A 180 -13.88 12.37 2.79
N GLY A 181 -12.73 12.63 3.41
CA GLY A 181 -12.40 12.10 4.73
C GLY A 181 -13.36 12.56 5.82
N ALA A 182 -13.79 13.83 5.78
CA ALA A 182 -14.79 14.36 6.71
C ALA A 182 -16.17 13.72 6.47
N GLN A 183 -16.59 13.58 5.20
CA GLN A 183 -17.86 12.94 4.84
C GLN A 183 -17.91 11.47 5.30
N ARG A 184 -16.80 10.73 5.12
CA ARG A 184 -16.70 9.34 5.58
C ARG A 184 -16.82 9.23 7.09
N ARG A 185 -16.08 10.05 7.84
CA ARG A 185 -16.17 10.07 9.32
C ARG A 185 -17.57 10.39 9.82
N GLU A 186 -18.26 11.33 9.18
CA GLU A 186 -19.63 11.68 9.55
C GLU A 186 -20.59 10.52 9.30
N LYS A 187 -20.46 9.86 8.14
CA LYS A 187 -21.25 8.67 7.84
C LYS A 187 -20.99 7.53 8.83
N ASP A 188 -19.72 7.24 9.11
CA ASP A 188 -19.32 6.20 10.05
C ASP A 188 -19.84 6.50 11.47
N ALA A 189 -19.80 7.76 11.89
CA ALA A 189 -20.34 8.19 13.19
C ALA A 189 -21.85 7.97 13.28
N ARG A 190 -22.60 8.32 12.22
CA ARG A 190 -24.05 8.09 12.14
C ARG A 190 -24.40 6.60 12.16
N GLU A 191 -23.63 5.77 11.45
CA GLU A 191 -23.81 4.32 11.47
C GLU A 191 -23.54 3.72 12.86
N ILE A 192 -22.47 4.17 13.52
CA ILE A 192 -22.15 3.75 14.90
C ILE A 192 -23.26 4.18 15.86
N GLU A 193 -23.80 5.39 15.72
CA GLU A 193 -24.90 5.89 16.55
C GLU A 193 -26.18 5.06 16.34
N ALA A 194 -26.56 4.78 15.10
CA ALA A 194 -27.71 3.93 14.79
C ALA A 194 -27.58 2.51 15.38
N ILE A 195 -26.39 1.92 15.33
CA ILE A 195 -26.15 0.59 15.94
C ILE A 195 -26.14 0.67 17.47
N ARG A 196 -25.66 1.77 18.06
CA ARG A 196 -25.67 1.98 19.51
C ARG A 196 -27.09 2.09 20.06
N GLU A 197 -28.03 2.64 19.28
CA GLU A 197 -29.45 2.72 19.64
C GLU A 197 -30.16 1.36 19.57
N HIS A 198 -29.56 0.36 18.93
CA HIS A 198 -30.17 -0.97 18.81
C HIS A 198 -30.33 -1.63 20.20
N PRO A 199 -31.52 -2.16 20.56
CA PRO A 199 -31.83 -2.66 21.91
C PRO A 199 -30.79 -3.63 22.47
N LYS A 200 -30.40 -4.65 21.68
CA LYS A 200 -29.38 -5.65 22.07
C LYS A 200 -27.99 -5.05 22.31
N VAL A 201 -27.59 -4.03 21.53
CA VAL A 201 -26.28 -3.38 21.68
C VAL A 201 -26.27 -2.51 22.93
N LYS A 202 -27.38 -1.79 23.18
CA LYS A 202 -27.57 -1.00 24.38
C LYS A 202 -27.47 -1.85 25.66
N GLU A 203 -28.10 -3.02 25.67
CA GLU A 203 -27.99 -3.98 26.78
C GLU A 203 -26.53 -4.40 27.00
N VAL A 204 -25.81 -4.78 25.95
CA VAL A 204 -24.38 -5.16 26.05
C VAL A 204 -23.54 -4.00 26.59
N LEU A 205 -23.72 -2.78 26.07
CA LEU A 205 -22.97 -1.62 26.54
C LEU A 205 -23.25 -1.25 28.01
N GLN A 206 -24.46 -1.53 28.51
CA GLN A 206 -24.81 -1.36 29.92
C GLN A 206 -24.12 -2.41 30.81
N HIS A 207 -24.05 -3.66 30.36
CA HIS A 207 -23.38 -4.74 31.10
C HIS A 207 -21.85 -4.64 31.06
N PHE A 208 -21.29 -3.98 30.03
CA PHE A 208 -19.85 -3.80 29.83
C PHE A 208 -19.48 -2.31 29.72
N PRO A 209 -19.48 -1.55 30.84
CA PRO A 209 -19.12 -0.13 30.86
C PRO A 209 -17.62 0.06 30.57
N GLY A 210 -17.30 0.21 29.28
CA GLY A 210 -15.93 0.24 28.76
C GLY A 210 -15.83 -0.35 27.35
N ALA A 211 -16.83 -1.14 26.94
CA ALA A 211 -16.97 -1.60 25.57
C ALA A 211 -17.21 -0.42 24.61
N ARG A 212 -16.59 -0.49 23.43
CA ARG A 212 -16.73 0.52 22.36
C ARG A 212 -16.97 -0.19 21.05
N ILE A 213 -17.80 0.41 20.19
CA ILE A 213 -18.01 -0.05 18.82
C ILE A 213 -16.81 0.45 18.00
N SER A 214 -15.92 -0.45 17.58
CA SER A 214 -14.68 -0.10 16.86
C SER A 214 -14.90 0.09 15.36
N ALA A 215 -15.78 -0.70 14.75
CA ALA A 215 -16.16 -0.62 13.34
C ALA A 215 -17.49 -1.32 13.13
N VAL A 216 -18.33 -0.76 12.27
CA VAL A 216 -19.55 -1.43 11.78
C VAL A 216 -19.20 -2.02 10.41
N ARG A 217 -19.33 -3.35 10.30
CA ARG A 217 -19.12 -4.06 9.02
C ARG A 217 -20.46 -4.64 8.57
N PRO A 218 -20.94 -4.32 7.36
CA PRO A 218 -22.08 -5.00 6.78
C PRO A 218 -21.76 -6.50 6.71
N THR A 219 -22.50 -7.31 7.44
CA THR A 219 -22.50 -8.75 7.18
C THR A 219 -23.34 -8.97 5.92
N ALA A 220 -22.74 -9.52 4.87
CA ALA A 220 -23.51 -10.02 3.74
C ALA A 220 -24.64 -10.90 4.29
N LYS A 221 -25.88 -10.55 3.93
CA LYS A 221 -27.11 -11.19 4.36
C LYS A 221 -26.92 -12.72 4.35
N PRO A 222 -27.25 -13.47 5.42
CA PRO A 222 -27.43 -14.90 5.25
C PRO A 222 -28.53 -15.08 4.22
N ALA A 223 -28.17 -15.61 3.05
CA ALA A 223 -29.13 -16.27 2.20
C ALA A 223 -29.74 -17.42 3.02
N THR A 224 -31.03 -17.66 2.80
CA THR A 224 -31.79 -18.84 3.23
C THR A 224 -32.41 -18.77 4.63
N ASP A 225 -33.59 -18.15 4.71
CA ASP A 225 -34.76 -18.90 5.19
C ASP A 225 -35.54 -19.28 3.93
N ALA A 226 -35.27 -20.50 3.45
CA ALA A 226 -36.02 -21.12 2.38
C ALA A 226 -37.37 -21.51 2.97
N GLY A 227 -38.44 -21.19 2.24
CA GLY A 227 -39.81 -21.42 2.65
C GLY A 227 -40.04 -22.79 3.30
N ALA A 228 -40.61 -22.76 4.50
CA ALA A 228 -41.51 -23.81 4.91
C ALA A 228 -42.81 -23.62 4.11
N PRO A 229 -43.25 -24.61 3.30
CA PRO A 229 -44.63 -24.62 2.84
C PRO A 229 -45.51 -24.86 4.07
N GLU A 230 -46.40 -23.92 4.38
CA GLU A 230 -47.58 -24.23 5.20
C GLU A 230 -48.43 -25.21 4.41
N GLU A 231 -48.31 -26.47 4.82
CA GLU A 231 -49.20 -27.56 4.49
C GLU A 231 -50.59 -27.19 5.01
N THR A 232 -51.50 -26.82 4.11
CA THR A 232 -52.91 -26.63 4.40
C THR A 232 -53.50 -27.98 4.79
N ASP A 233 -53.68 -28.21 6.08
CA ASP A 233 -54.40 -29.36 6.61
C ASP A 233 -55.92 -29.17 6.39
N ASP A 234 -56.44 -29.96 5.45
CA ASP A 234 -57.85 -30.17 5.14
C ASP A 234 -58.60 -30.73 6.37
N LEU A 235 -59.22 -29.85 7.17
CA LEU A 235 -60.25 -30.25 8.12
C LEU A 235 -61.63 -30.20 7.45
N LYS A 236 -62.06 -31.38 6.99
CA LYS A 236 -63.46 -31.71 6.68
C LYS A 236 -64.36 -31.40 7.89
N GLU A 237 -65.24 -30.42 7.75
CA GLU A 237 -66.45 -30.35 8.56
C GLU A 237 -67.49 -31.33 7.98
N ASP A 238 -67.47 -32.57 8.47
CA ASP A 238 -68.63 -33.45 8.38
C ASP A 238 -69.64 -33.03 9.45
N GLY A 239 -70.77 -32.50 9.00
CA GLY A 239 -71.94 -32.30 9.84
C GLY A 239 -72.56 -33.63 10.27
N THR A 240 -72.99 -33.73 11.53
CA THR A 240 -74.24 -34.41 11.93
C THR A 240 -74.49 -34.37 13.45
N THR A 241 -75.76 -34.10 13.80
CA THR A 241 -76.48 -34.26 15.09
C THR A 241 -76.16 -33.27 16.22
N ARG A 242 -77.15 -32.62 16.84
CA ARG A 242 -78.51 -33.06 17.19
C ARG A 242 -79.45 -31.88 17.42
#